data_AF-A0A7Y3N727-F1
#
_entry.id   AF-A0A7Y3N727-F1
#
_cell.length_a   1.000
_cell.length_b   1.000
_cell.length_c   1.000
_cell.angle_alpha   90.00
_cell.angle_beta   90.00
_cell.angle_gamma   90.00
#
_symmetry.space_group_name_H-M   'P 1'
#
loop_
_entity.id
_entity.type
_entity.pdbx_description
1 polymer ?
#
loop_
_entity_poly.entity_id
_entity_poly.type
_entity_poly.pdbx_seq_one_letter_code
_entity_poly.pdbx_strand_id
1 'polypeptide(L)'
;HVPLLNPIVAAYVAAAGELGLSVLLALGLGTRFAATGLFVLNITAVISYYSTLATVPGALTDHLQWGIMLFLLITSPTSALRAEHWLLKWMHRK
;
A
#
# COMPACT_ATOMS: atom_id res chain seq x y z
N HIS A 1 17.07 -4.61 -13.06
CA HIS A 1 16.78 -3.79 -14.27
C HIS A 1 15.27 -3.66 -14.38
N VAL A 2 14.74 -2.44 -14.42
CA VAL A 2 13.31 -2.17 -14.68
C VAL A 2 13.16 -1.97 -16.19
N PRO A 3 12.55 -2.91 -16.94
CA PRO A 3 12.58 -2.86 -18.41
C PRO A 3 11.77 -1.70 -18.99
N LEU A 4 10.78 -1.22 -18.23
CA LEU A 4 9.72 -0.33 -18.72
C LEU A 4 9.91 1.14 -18.36
N LEU A 5 10.73 1.43 -17.33
CA LEU A 5 10.88 2.75 -16.75
C LEU A 5 12.34 3.01 -16.40
N ASN A 6 12.77 4.27 -16.56
CA ASN A 6 14.08 4.71 -16.06
C ASN A 6 14.18 4.38 -14.55
N PRO A 7 15.27 3.73 -14.08
CA PRO A 7 15.43 3.33 -12.68
C PRO A 7 15.25 4.48 -11.67
N ILE A 8 15.70 5.68 -12.03
CA ILE A 8 15.58 6.88 -11.17
C ILE A 8 14.11 7.27 -11.02
N VAL A 9 13.38 7.31 -12.13
CA VAL A 9 11.94 7.62 -12.12
C VAL A 9 11.16 6.55 -11.36
N ALA A 10 11.49 5.27 -11.57
CA ALA A 10 10.87 4.17 -10.85
C ALA A 10 11.10 4.29 -9.34
N ALA A 11 12.30 4.68 -8.89
CA ALA A 11 12.60 4.89 -7.49
C ALA A 11 11.77 6.04 -6.87
N TYR A 12 11.66 7.17 -7.56
CA TYR A 12 10.83 8.29 -7.08
C TYR A 12 9.34 7.93 -7.02
N VAL A 13 8.82 7.24 -8.04
CA VAL A 13 7.41 6.80 -8.06
C VAL A 13 7.14 5.76 -6.96
N ALA A 14 8.06 4.83 -6.74
CA ALA A 14 7.94 3.85 -5.65
C ALA A 14 7.94 4.54 -4.28
N ALA A 15 8.88 5.45 -4.02
CA ALA A 15 8.96 6.19 -2.76
C ALA A 15 7.73 7.09 -2.52
N ALA A 16 7.30 7.81 -3.56
CA ALA A 16 6.10 8.65 -3.47
C ALA A 16 4.83 7.80 -3.25
N GLY A 17 4.73 6.66 -3.92
CA GLY A 17 3.65 5.70 -3.73
C GLY A 17 3.63 5.12 -2.32
N GLU A 18 4.77 4.65 -1.81
CA GLU A 18 4.89 4.06 -0.49
C GLU A 18 4.45 5.04 0.61
N LEU A 19 4.94 6.28 0.57
CA LEU A 19 4.59 7.30 1.56
C LEU A 19 3.16 7.83 1.37
N GLY A 20 2.80 8.19 0.14
CA GLY A 20 1.50 8.80 -0.16
C GLY A 20 0.34 7.86 0.09
N LEU A 21 0.44 6.60 -0.38
CA LEU A 21 -0.60 5.59 -0.16
C LEU A 21 -0.68 5.20 1.31
N SER A 22 0.43 5.17 2.05
CA SER A 22 0.41 4.91 3.49
C SER A 22 -0.34 6.00 4.27
N VAL A 23 -0.15 7.28 3.90
CA VAL A 23 -0.90 8.39 4.50
C VAL A 23 -2.38 8.29 4.18
N LEU A 24 -2.75 8.00 2.92
CA LEU A 24 -4.15 7.79 2.54
C LEU A 24 -4.78 6.63 3.31
N LEU A 25 -4.04 5.53 3.45
CA LEU A 25 -4.49 4.35 4.19
C LEU A 25 -4.68 4.66 5.68
N ALA A 26 -3.76 5.38 6.30
CA ALA A 26 -3.83 5.79 7.70
C ALA A 26 -5.01 6.75 7.98
N LEU A 27 -5.32 7.65 7.04
CA LEU A 27 -6.47 8.55 7.11
C LEU A 27 -7.80 7.86 6.77
N GLY A 28 -7.76 6.62 6.27
CA GLY A 28 -8.95 5.88 5.82
C GLY A 28 -9.58 6.44 4.55
N LEU A 29 -8.81 7.15 3.71
CA LEU A 29 -9.26 7.73 2.45
C LEU A 29 -8.95 6.78 1.29
N GLY A 30 -9.97 6.37 0.53
CA GLY A 30 -9.77 5.45 -0.59
C GLY A 30 -9.08 4.15 -0.17
N THR A 31 -9.39 3.63 1.03
CA THR A 31 -8.68 2.54 1.72
C THR A 31 -8.34 1.35 0.81
N ARG A 32 -9.26 0.94 -0.06
CA ARG A 32 -9.03 -0.17 -1.00
C ARG A 32 -8.01 0.15 -2.07
N PHE A 33 -8.07 1.36 -2.63
CA PHE A 33 -7.09 1.84 -3.62
C PHE A 33 -5.70 1.96 -3.00
N ALA A 34 -5.62 2.61 -1.83
CA ALA A 34 -4.38 2.76 -1.08
C ALA A 34 -3.76 1.39 -0.72
N ALA A 35 -4.57 0.47 -0.17
CA ALA A 35 -4.12 -0.88 0.16
C ALA A 35 -3.67 -1.69 -1.06
N THR A 36 -4.39 -1.57 -2.20
CA THR A 36 -4.01 -2.24 -3.45
C THR A 36 -2.67 -1.76 -3.98
N GLY A 37 -2.44 -0.45 -4.00
CA GLY A 37 -1.16 0.12 -4.44
C GLY A 37 0.00 -0.30 -3.53
N LEU A 38 -0.18 -0.24 -2.21
CA LEU A 38 0.82 -0.71 -1.24
C LEU A 38 1.08 -2.21 -1.35
N PHE A 39 0.07 -3.01 -1.65
CA PHE A 39 0.21 -4.45 -1.85
C PHE A 39 1.08 -4.76 -3.09
N VAL A 40 0.88 -4.04 -4.19
CA VAL A 40 1.73 -4.15 -5.39
C VAL A 40 3.17 -3.72 -5.10
N LEU A 41 3.37 -2.63 -4.36
CA LEU A 41 4.72 -2.20 -3.96
C LEU A 41 5.40 -3.22 -3.05
N ASN A 42 4.66 -3.83 -2.11
CA ASN A 42 5.17 -4.87 -1.23
C ASN A 42 5.62 -6.11 -2.03
N ILE A 43 4.78 -6.62 -2.94
CA ILE A 43 5.17 -7.74 -3.83
C ILE A 43 6.41 -7.36 -4.66
N THR A 44 6.43 -6.16 -5.21
CA THR A 44 7.57 -5.67 -6.00
C THR A 44 8.85 -5.64 -5.16
N ALA A 45 8.78 -5.22 -3.91
CA ALA A 45 9.91 -5.22 -2.97
C ALA A 45 10.38 -6.66 -2.68
N VAL A 46 9.47 -7.58 -2.38
CA VAL A 46 9.82 -9.00 -2.14
C VAL A 46 10.51 -9.61 -3.35
N ILE A 47 9.98 -9.40 -4.56
CA ILE A 47 10.58 -9.96 -5.79
C ILE A 47 11.95 -9.32 -6.07
N SER A 48 12.05 -8.00 -5.95
CA SER A 48 13.25 -7.25 -6.34
C SER A 48 14.40 -7.40 -5.35
N TYR A 49 14.08 -7.54 -4.06
CA TYR A 49 15.04 -7.57 -2.95
C TYR A 49 15.05 -8.90 -2.20
N TYR A 50 14.51 -9.98 -2.77
CA TYR A 50 14.41 -11.28 -2.11
C TYR A 50 15.74 -11.75 -1.51
N SER A 51 16.84 -11.64 -2.27
CA SER A 51 18.18 -12.03 -1.83
C SER A 51 18.65 -11.26 -0.59
N THR A 52 18.25 -10.00 -0.45
CA THR A 52 18.54 -9.18 0.74
C THR A 52 17.57 -9.54 1.88
N LEU A 53 16.27 -9.58 1.62
CA LEU A 53 15.22 -9.88 2.61
C LEU A 53 15.40 -11.26 3.26
N ALA A 54 15.89 -12.25 2.51
CA ALA A 54 16.14 -13.60 3.02
C ALA A 54 17.34 -13.65 3.99
N THR A 55 18.26 -12.69 3.91
CA THR A 55 19.46 -12.64 4.76
C THR A 55 19.26 -11.78 6.02
N VAL A 56 18.36 -10.81 5.98
CA VAL A 56 18.06 -9.94 7.11
C VAL A 56 17.00 -10.62 7.99
N PRO A 57 17.29 -10.88 9.29
CA PRO A 57 16.33 -11.51 10.19
C PRO A 57 15.04 -10.70 10.28
N GLY A 58 13.90 -11.36 10.05
CA GLY A 58 12.57 -10.74 10.15
C GLY A 58 12.10 -9.97 8.93
N ALA A 59 12.98 -9.49 8.05
CA ALA A 59 12.59 -8.63 6.93
C ALA A 59 11.59 -9.31 5.97
N LEU A 60 11.85 -10.56 5.58
CA LEU A 60 10.90 -11.31 4.75
C LEU A 60 9.56 -11.54 5.47
N THR A 61 9.59 -11.81 6.78
CA THR A 61 8.40 -12.03 7.59
C THR A 61 7.55 -10.77 7.68
N ASP A 62 8.16 -9.60 7.89
CA ASP A 62 7.47 -8.32 7.95
C ASP A 62 6.73 -8.04 6.63
N HIS A 63 7.39 -8.26 5.49
CA HIS A 63 6.77 -8.11 4.18
C HIS A 63 5.58 -9.05 3.97
N LEU A 64 5.69 -10.31 4.41
CA LEU A 64 4.59 -11.27 4.36
C LEU A 64 3.42 -10.85 5.25
N GLN A 65 3.69 -10.41 6.48
CA GLN A 65 2.67 -9.93 7.42
C GLN A 65 1.95 -8.70 6.87
N TRP A 66 2.70 -7.70 6.40
CA TRP A 66 2.14 -6.52 5.75
C TRP A 66 1.33 -6.89 4.52
N GLY A 67 1.81 -7.81 3.68
CA GLY A 67 1.10 -8.31 2.51
C GLY A 67 -0.25 -8.93 2.87
N ILE A 68 -0.30 -9.77 3.91
CA ILE A 68 -1.54 -10.37 4.41
C ILE A 68 -2.50 -9.29 4.93
N MET A 69 -2.01 -8.33 5.74
CA MET A 69 -2.83 -7.25 6.27
C MET A 69 -3.42 -6.36 5.17
N LEU A 70 -2.62 -6.01 4.15
CA LEU A 70 -3.07 -5.25 2.99
C LEU A 70 -4.09 -6.05 2.17
N PHE A 71 -3.86 -7.34 1.93
CA PHE A 71 -4.80 -8.21 1.24
C PHE A 71 -6.14 -8.32 1.99
N LEU A 72 -6.10 -8.42 3.31
CA LEU A 72 -7.29 -8.36 4.15
C LEU A 72 -8.02 -7.03 3.98
N LEU A 73 -7.33 -5.89 3.95
CA LEU A 73 -7.96 -4.58 3.74
C LEU A 73 -8.60 -4.42 2.36
N ILE A 74 -8.02 -5.05 1.33
CA ILE A 74 -8.56 -5.09 -0.03
C ILE A 74 -9.84 -5.93 -0.08
N THR A 75 -9.83 -7.11 0.54
CA THR A 75 -10.93 -8.09 0.49
C THR A 75 -12.02 -7.84 1.53
N SER A 76 -11.71 -7.07 2.59
CA SER A 76 -12.66 -6.79 3.66
C SER A 76 -13.81 -5.89 3.18
N PRO A 77 -15.07 -6.23 3.50
CA PRO A 77 -16.22 -5.39 3.18
C PRO A 77 -16.26 -4.08 3.98
N THR A 78 -15.51 -3.98 5.08
CA THR A 78 -15.66 -2.96 6.14
C THR A 78 -14.86 -1.67 5.92
N SER A 79 -14.03 -1.55 4.90
CA SER A 79 -13.07 -0.44 4.76
C SER A 79 -13.62 0.87 4.15
N ALA A 80 -14.83 0.87 3.59
CA ALA A 80 -15.40 2.04 2.90
C ALA A 80 -16.47 2.83 3.69
N LEU A 81 -16.98 2.30 4.81
CA LEU A 81 -18.26 2.78 5.35
C LEU A 81 -18.21 3.69 6.57
N ARG A 82 -17.04 3.98 7.16
CA ARG A 82 -16.97 4.83 8.37
C ARG A 82 -16.41 6.21 8.14
N ALA A 83 -15.17 6.38 7.66
CA ALA A 83 -14.60 7.71 7.45
C ALA A 83 -15.21 8.42 6.21
N GLU A 84 -15.31 7.69 5.09
CA GLU A 84 -15.90 8.18 3.84
C GLU A 84 -17.38 8.54 4.01
N HIS A 85 -18.13 7.73 4.76
CA HIS A 85 -19.53 7.99 5.06
C HIS A 85 -19.73 9.21 5.98
N TRP A 86 -18.82 9.46 6.93
CA TRP A 86 -18.84 10.66 7.76
C TRP A 86 -18.53 11.93 6.96
N LEU A 87 -17.55 11.87 6.05
CA LEU A 87 -17.20 13.00 5.19
C LEU A 87 -18.34 13.33 4.20
N LEU A 88 -18.91 12.32 3.53
CA LEU A 88 -20.05 12.47 2.63
C LEU A 88 -21.30 12.99 3.36
N LYS A 89 -21.56 12.49 4.57
CA LYS A 89 -22.66 12.96 5.42
C LYS A 89 -22.48 14.40 5.87
N TRP A 90 -21.25 14.84 6.13
CA TRP A 90 -20.96 16.24 6.44
C TRP A 90 -21.16 17.14 5.21
N MET A 91 -20.72 16.70 4.02
CA MET A 91 -20.91 17.43 2.77
C MET A 91 -22.39 17.55 2.34
N HIS A 92 -23.23 16.56 2.67
CA HIS A 92 -24.68 16.56 2.39
C HIS A 92 -25.53 17.31 3.44
N ARG A 93 -24.93 17.85 4.52
CA ARG A 93 -25.62 18.82 5.40
C ARG A 93 -25.45 20.23 4.84
N LYS A 94 -26.15 20.53 3.76
CA LYS A 94 -26.52 21.90 3.35
C LYS A 94 -28.00 21.94 3.06
#